data_AF-A0A2A5Y1Y7-F1
#
_entry.id   AF-A0A2A5Y1Y7-F1
#
_cell.length_a   1.000
_cell.length_b   1.000
_cell.length_c   1.000
_cell.angle_alpha   90.00
_cell.angle_beta   90.00
_cell.angle_gamma   90.00
#
_symmetry.space_group_name_H-M   'P 1'
#
loop_
_entity.id
_entity.type
_entity.pdbx_description
1 polymer ?
#
loop_
_entity_poly.entity_id
_entity_poly.type
_entity_poly.pdbx_seq_one_letter_code
_entity_poly.pdbx_strand_id
1 'polypeptide(L)'
;MMKNITNISYKVLLFLVILIPFNLNSKTVVDLIKTNPDLSLFYSHLKETGLEEVLEKKLPWKWTVFAPTNKAFKSIPQTAKDKILSDKSFSKSLMMDHLLTGQKISSDFGEDATTVVTVSNKPLQLFKKDSLFVKDMVVVKENINANNGVIHHINCLMFVQPSEDDYRLTESQKRNFPITSCCMRTDTEVKEWIKSAKEKF
;
A
#
# COMPACT_ATOMS: atom_id res chain seq x y z
N MET A 1 -75.76 -11.51 -7.13
CA MET A 1 -76.04 -10.76 -5.90
C MET A 1 -74.71 -10.45 -5.23
N MET A 2 -74.36 -9.17 -5.20
CA MET A 2 -73.11 -8.63 -4.69
C MET A 2 -72.93 -8.90 -3.19
N LYS A 3 -71.69 -9.10 -2.74
CA LYS A 3 -71.18 -8.53 -1.49
C LYS A 3 -69.65 -8.38 -1.53
N ASN A 4 -69.23 -7.13 -1.47
CA ASN A 4 -67.87 -6.64 -1.29
C ASN A 4 -67.23 -7.24 -0.03
N ILE A 5 -65.95 -7.60 -0.12
CA ILE A 5 -65.04 -7.52 1.03
C ILE A 5 -63.85 -6.67 0.62
N THR A 6 -63.87 -5.45 1.14
CA THR A 6 -62.82 -4.45 1.20
C THR A 6 -61.66 -4.90 2.09
N ASN A 7 -60.42 -4.62 1.65
CA ASN A 7 -59.20 -4.29 2.42
C ASN A 7 -57.96 -5.01 1.90
N ILE A 8 -57.25 -4.35 0.98
CA ILE A 8 -55.85 -4.62 0.67
C ILE A 8 -55.04 -4.10 1.86
N SER A 9 -54.62 -5.02 2.74
CA SER A 9 -53.83 -4.72 3.92
C SER A 9 -52.37 -4.48 3.54
N TYR A 10 -51.92 -3.24 3.67
CA TYR A 10 -50.50 -2.86 3.72
C TYR A 10 -49.78 -3.61 4.84
N LYS A 11 -48.99 -4.63 4.51
CA LYS A 11 -48.01 -5.34 5.37
C LYS A 11 -47.54 -6.52 4.52
N VAL A 12 -46.35 -6.58 3.93
CA VAL A 12 -45.02 -6.37 4.49
C VAL A 12 -44.10 -6.17 3.29
N LEU A 13 -43.63 -4.94 3.03
CA LEU A 13 -42.45 -4.75 2.19
C LEU A 13 -41.27 -5.10 3.10
N LEU A 14 -40.82 -6.36 3.03
CA LEU A 14 -39.67 -6.87 3.77
C LEU A 14 -38.40 -6.27 3.14
N PHE A 15 -38.16 -4.98 3.36
CA PHE A 15 -36.83 -4.41 3.20
C PHE A 15 -35.99 -5.02 4.32
N LEU A 16 -35.28 -6.09 3.98
CA LEU A 16 -34.20 -6.66 4.77
C LEU A 16 -33.10 -5.58 4.83
N VAL A 17 -33.26 -4.62 5.74
CA VAL A 17 -32.16 -3.82 6.25
C VAL A 17 -31.28 -4.82 6.96
N ILE A 18 -30.27 -5.31 6.23
CA ILE A 18 -29.21 -6.12 6.81
C ILE A 18 -28.56 -5.22 7.87
N LEU A 19 -28.94 -5.44 9.12
CA LEU A 19 -28.24 -4.92 10.29
C LEU A 19 -26.87 -5.63 10.31
N ILE A 20 -25.96 -5.22 9.43
CA ILE A 20 -24.54 -5.46 9.67
C ILE A 20 -24.25 -4.67 10.94
N PRO A 21 -23.83 -5.30 12.04
CA PRO A 21 -23.34 -4.55 13.18
C PRO A 21 -22.13 -3.76 12.70
N PHE A 22 -22.33 -2.47 12.40
CA PHE A 22 -21.25 -1.57 12.08
C PHE A 22 -20.46 -1.41 13.37
N ASN A 23 -19.32 -2.09 13.44
CA ASN A 23 -18.47 -2.10 14.62
C ASN A 23 -17.78 -0.72 14.70
N LEU A 24 -18.47 0.23 15.34
CA LEU A 24 -18.14 1.66 15.45
C LEU A 24 -16.81 1.94 16.16
N ASN A 25 -16.14 0.91 16.68
CA ASN A 25 -14.89 1.05 17.44
C ASN A 25 -13.67 0.44 16.74
N SER A 26 -13.75 0.15 15.44
CA SER A 26 -12.64 -0.41 14.67
C SER A 26 -11.95 0.68 13.85
N LYS A 27 -10.64 0.87 14.07
CA LYS A 27 -9.80 1.88 13.39
C LYS A 27 -9.49 1.45 11.95
N THR A 28 -9.53 2.40 11.01
CA THR A 28 -9.10 2.21 9.62
C THR A 28 -7.57 2.21 9.49
N VAL A 29 -7.05 1.82 8.33
CA VAL A 29 -5.61 1.94 8.04
C VAL A 29 -5.15 3.40 8.20
N VAL A 30 -5.96 4.37 7.76
CA VAL A 30 -5.64 5.79 7.90
C VAL A 30 -5.64 6.21 9.37
N ASP A 31 -6.62 5.80 10.16
CA ASP A 31 -6.67 6.11 11.60
C ASP A 31 -5.42 5.61 12.32
N LEU A 32 -4.99 4.39 12.02
CA LEU A 32 -3.79 3.79 12.62
C LEU A 32 -2.51 4.49 12.17
N ILE A 33 -2.41 4.85 10.89
CA ILE A 33 -1.26 5.61 10.36
C ILE A 33 -1.20 7.00 10.97
N LYS A 34 -2.31 7.73 10.98
CA LYS A 34 -2.45 9.09 11.50
C LYS A 34 -2.13 9.20 12.99
N THR A 35 -2.56 8.22 13.79
CA THR A 35 -2.37 8.23 15.24
C THR A 35 -1.03 7.66 15.70
N ASN A 36 -0.21 7.13 14.79
CA ASN A 36 1.11 6.60 15.11
C ASN A 36 2.20 7.67 14.86
N PRO A 37 2.91 8.13 15.92
CA PRO A 37 3.95 9.15 15.78
C PRO A 37 5.11 8.74 14.86
N ASP A 38 5.40 7.43 14.72
CA ASP A 38 6.47 6.94 13.86
C ASP A 38 6.07 6.88 12.37
N LEU A 39 4.80 7.11 12.04
CA LEU A 39 4.30 7.13 10.66
C LEU A 39 3.89 8.54 10.20
N SER A 40 4.22 9.57 10.97
CA SER A 40 3.73 10.94 10.74
C SER A 40 4.16 11.52 9.39
N LEU A 41 5.38 11.23 8.91
CA LEU A 41 5.85 11.69 7.59
C LEU A 41 5.11 10.96 6.46
N PHE A 42 4.87 9.65 6.61
CA PHE A 42 4.07 8.90 5.65
C PHE A 42 2.66 9.45 5.56
N TYR A 43 2.02 9.71 6.71
CA TYR A 43 0.69 10.32 6.77
C TYR A 43 0.64 11.68 6.08
N SER A 44 1.64 12.55 6.29
CA SER A 44 1.71 13.87 5.62
C SER A 44 1.66 13.73 4.11
N HIS A 45 2.45 12.82 3.54
CA HIS A 45 2.45 12.60 2.09
C HIS A 45 1.16 11.96 1.58
N LEU A 46 0.55 11.02 2.32
CA LEU A 46 -0.78 10.48 1.97
C LEU A 46 -1.82 11.60 1.89
N LYS A 47 -1.80 12.53 2.85
CA LYS A 47 -2.70 13.67 2.89
C LYS A 47 -2.44 14.64 1.73
N GLU A 48 -1.19 15.06 1.53
CA GLU A 48 -0.80 16.00 0.47
C GLU A 48 -1.12 15.48 -0.94
N THR A 49 -0.97 14.16 -1.16
CA THR A 49 -1.22 13.50 -2.46
C THR A 49 -2.69 13.11 -2.67
N GLY A 50 -3.55 13.30 -1.66
CA GLY A 50 -4.97 12.95 -1.68
C GLY A 50 -5.24 11.44 -1.58
N LEU A 51 -4.25 10.65 -1.16
CA LEU A 51 -4.40 9.21 -0.96
C LEU A 51 -5.09 8.87 0.37
N GLU A 52 -5.10 9.78 1.34
CA GLU A 52 -5.90 9.67 2.56
C GLU A 52 -7.37 9.36 2.22
N GLU A 53 -7.99 10.21 1.40
CA GLU A 53 -9.39 10.04 0.96
C GLU A 53 -9.61 8.73 0.20
N VAL A 54 -8.62 8.28 -0.60
CA VAL A 54 -8.70 7.03 -1.35
C VAL A 54 -8.72 5.83 -0.41
N LEU A 55 -7.87 5.84 0.62
CA LEU A 55 -7.77 4.77 1.62
C LEU A 55 -8.98 4.73 2.56
N GLU A 56 -9.63 5.87 2.79
CA GLU A 56 -10.86 5.98 3.59
C GLU A 56 -12.12 5.55 2.84
N LYS A 57 -12.08 5.46 1.50
CA LYS A 57 -13.25 5.00 0.72
C LYS A 57 -13.66 3.60 1.17
N LYS A 58 -14.97 3.44 1.40
CA LYS A 58 -15.59 2.15 1.64
C LYS A 58 -15.62 1.37 0.32
N LEU A 59 -14.75 0.37 0.22
CA LEU A 59 -14.58 -0.47 -0.95
C LEU A 59 -14.87 -1.93 -0.58
N PRO A 60 -15.27 -2.78 -1.55
CA PRO A 60 -15.53 -4.20 -1.28
C PRO A 60 -14.25 -5.00 -1.02
N TRP A 61 -13.08 -4.46 -1.39
CA TRP A 61 -11.78 -5.03 -1.07
C TRP A 61 -11.14 -4.30 0.11
N LYS A 62 -10.20 -5.00 0.74
CA LYS A 62 -9.35 -4.47 1.81
C LYS A 62 -8.02 -3.95 1.25
N TRP A 63 -7.32 -3.16 2.05
CA TRP A 63 -5.99 -2.63 1.74
C TRP A 63 -4.88 -3.45 2.39
N THR A 64 -3.72 -3.50 1.73
CA THR A 64 -2.45 -3.79 2.38
C THR A 64 -1.57 -2.56 2.22
N VAL A 65 -1.06 -2.05 3.35
CA VAL A 65 -0.21 -0.86 3.36
C VAL A 65 1.15 -1.22 3.93
N PHE A 66 2.20 -1.09 3.12
CA PHE A 66 3.57 -1.12 3.61
C PHE A 66 3.94 0.29 4.07
N ALA A 67 3.79 0.58 5.36
CA ALA A 67 3.94 1.92 5.91
C ALA A 67 5.42 2.22 6.27
N PRO A 68 6.13 3.10 5.53
CA PRO A 68 7.47 3.51 5.88
C PRO A 68 7.49 4.33 7.18
N THR A 69 8.39 3.97 8.09
CA THR A 69 8.62 4.71 9.34
C THR A 69 9.25 6.07 9.09
N ASN A 70 9.20 6.97 10.06
CA ASN A 70 9.90 8.25 9.99
C ASN A 70 11.41 8.05 9.81
N LYS A 71 11.97 6.95 10.35
CA LYS A 71 13.36 6.54 10.11
C LYS A 71 13.60 6.23 8.63
N ALA A 72 12.67 5.56 7.95
CA ALA A 72 12.75 5.30 6.50
C ALA A 72 12.91 6.61 5.70
N PHE A 73 12.05 7.60 5.94
CA PHE A 73 12.14 8.92 5.30
C PHE A 73 13.42 9.67 5.63
N LYS A 74 13.93 9.54 6.86
CA LYS A 74 15.20 10.19 7.25
C LYS A 74 16.41 9.55 6.58
N SER A 75 16.33 8.25 6.27
CA SER A 75 17.45 7.44 5.76
C SER A 75 17.71 7.60 4.26
N ILE A 76 16.78 8.19 3.50
CA ILE A 76 17.02 8.47 2.07
C ILE A 76 17.89 9.73 1.90
N PRO A 77 18.69 9.81 0.82
CA PRO A 77 19.51 10.99 0.54
C PRO A 77 18.68 12.26 0.30
N GLN A 78 19.32 13.43 0.46
CA GLN A 78 18.63 14.72 0.36
C GLN A 78 18.04 14.94 -1.04
N THR A 79 18.74 14.52 -2.10
CA THR A 79 18.23 14.62 -3.47
C THR A 79 16.89 13.89 -3.67
N ALA A 80 16.69 12.74 -3.01
CA ALA A 80 15.42 12.03 -3.07
C ALA A 80 14.32 12.77 -2.29
N LYS A 81 14.65 13.30 -1.11
CA LYS A 81 13.71 14.13 -0.32
C LYS A 81 13.25 15.34 -1.12
N ASP A 82 14.18 16.06 -1.75
CA ASP A 82 13.89 17.22 -2.57
C ASP A 82 13.01 16.85 -3.77
N LYS A 83 13.26 15.70 -4.42
CA LYS A 83 12.42 15.22 -5.51
C LYS A 83 10.99 14.88 -5.04
N ILE A 84 10.84 14.20 -3.90
CA ILE A 84 9.54 13.88 -3.30
C ILE A 84 8.76 15.15 -2.96
N LEU A 85 9.43 16.18 -2.45
CA LEU A 85 8.79 17.45 -2.06
C LEU A 85 8.44 18.33 -3.26
N SER A 86 9.33 18.37 -4.27
CA SER A 86 9.18 19.24 -5.44
C SER A 86 8.20 18.73 -6.49
N ASP A 87 7.96 17.41 -6.54
CA ASP A 87 7.12 16.77 -7.55
C ASP A 87 5.96 16.00 -6.91
N LYS A 88 4.78 16.60 -6.92
CA LYS A 88 3.58 15.99 -6.33
C LYS A 88 3.12 14.72 -7.07
N SER A 89 3.28 14.66 -8.38
CA SER A 89 2.91 13.49 -9.19
C SER A 89 3.79 12.30 -8.81
N PHE A 90 5.08 12.58 -8.71
CA PHE A 90 6.08 11.63 -8.23
C PHE A 90 5.78 11.13 -6.82
N SER A 91 5.56 12.05 -5.87
CA SER A 91 5.26 11.70 -4.49
C SER A 91 4.04 10.80 -4.41
N LYS A 92 2.98 11.13 -5.17
CA LYS A 92 1.77 10.31 -5.26
C LYS A 92 2.06 8.90 -5.81
N SER A 93 2.79 8.80 -6.92
CA SER A 93 3.18 7.51 -7.50
C SER A 93 4.00 6.67 -6.51
N LEU A 94 4.97 7.28 -5.84
CA LEU A 94 5.79 6.64 -4.81
C LEU A 94 4.94 6.18 -3.62
N MET A 95 3.99 6.98 -3.15
CA MET A 95 3.08 6.56 -2.08
C MET A 95 2.18 5.41 -2.55
N MET A 96 1.73 5.40 -3.80
CA MET A 96 0.95 4.30 -4.39
C MET A 96 1.76 3.00 -4.54
N ASP A 97 3.08 3.07 -4.71
CA ASP A 97 3.95 1.88 -4.70
C ASP A 97 3.80 1.10 -3.38
N HIS A 98 3.53 1.77 -2.26
CA HIS A 98 3.39 1.17 -0.93
C HIS A 98 2.02 0.53 -0.66
N LEU A 99 1.08 0.63 -1.60
CA LEU A 99 -0.30 0.20 -1.42
C LEU A 99 -0.59 -1.00 -2.33
N LEU A 100 -1.25 -2.02 -1.78
CA LEU A 100 -1.85 -3.10 -2.54
C LEU A 100 -3.35 -3.18 -2.27
N THR A 101 -4.11 -3.65 -3.27
CA THR A 101 -5.48 -4.10 -3.08
C THR A 101 -5.50 -5.56 -2.61
N GLY A 102 -6.50 -5.90 -1.80
CA GLY A 102 -6.58 -7.17 -1.09
C GLY A 102 -5.79 -7.14 0.21
N GLN A 103 -6.30 -7.85 1.22
CA GLN A 103 -5.58 -8.06 2.47
C GLN A 103 -4.52 -9.15 2.25
N LYS A 104 -3.26 -8.82 2.51
CA LYS A 104 -2.09 -9.69 2.38
C LYS A 104 -1.37 -9.73 3.72
N ILE A 105 -1.63 -10.76 4.52
CA ILE A 105 -0.96 -10.96 5.81
C ILE A 105 0.28 -11.83 5.62
N SER A 106 1.20 -11.78 6.58
CA SER A 106 2.47 -12.50 6.47
C SER A 106 2.31 -14.01 6.25
N SER A 107 1.27 -14.63 6.81
CA SER A 107 1.00 -16.06 6.68
C SER A 107 0.47 -16.47 5.31
N ASP A 108 0.16 -15.51 4.43
CA ASP A 108 -0.25 -15.80 3.05
C ASP A 108 0.95 -16.17 2.16
N PHE A 109 2.18 -15.98 2.66
CA PHE A 109 3.42 -16.15 1.91
C PHE A 109 4.29 -17.25 2.52
N GLY A 110 4.89 -18.06 1.65
CA GLY A 110 5.93 -19.02 1.98
C GLY A 110 7.30 -18.56 1.48
N GLU A 111 8.26 -19.49 1.41
CA GLU A 111 9.62 -19.20 0.94
C GLU A 111 9.67 -18.83 -0.56
N ASP A 112 8.70 -19.33 -1.34
CA ASP A 112 8.57 -19.00 -2.74
C ASP A 112 8.06 -17.56 -2.94
N ALA A 113 8.74 -16.84 -3.84
CA ALA A 113 8.35 -15.48 -4.18
C ALA A 113 7.00 -15.44 -4.89
N THR A 114 6.06 -14.72 -4.26
CA THR A 114 4.75 -14.40 -4.83
C THR A 114 4.79 -13.00 -5.44
N THR A 115 4.41 -12.89 -6.71
CA THR A 115 4.28 -11.58 -7.36
C THR A 115 2.89 -11.01 -7.11
N VAL A 116 2.84 -9.77 -6.63
CA VAL A 116 1.64 -8.96 -6.45
C VAL A 116 1.78 -7.66 -7.26
N VAL A 117 0.69 -6.91 -7.42
CA VAL A 117 0.71 -5.64 -8.16
C VAL A 117 0.32 -4.51 -7.21
N THR A 118 1.15 -3.47 -7.20
CA THR A 118 0.92 -2.24 -6.43
C THR A 118 -0.18 -1.38 -7.07
N VAL A 119 -0.73 -0.45 -6.30
CA VAL A 119 -1.75 0.49 -6.78
C VAL A 119 -1.21 1.41 -7.89
N SER A 120 0.11 1.62 -7.96
CA SER A 120 0.78 2.31 -9.08
C SER A 120 0.97 1.42 -10.32
N ASN A 121 0.38 0.22 -10.34
CA ASN A 121 0.43 -0.76 -11.42
C ASN A 121 1.84 -1.33 -11.68
N LYS A 122 2.67 -1.39 -10.65
CA LYS A 122 4.00 -2.01 -10.75
C LYS A 122 4.02 -3.35 -10.00
N PRO A 123 4.61 -4.41 -10.57
CA PRO A 123 4.73 -5.68 -9.87
C PRO A 123 5.73 -5.58 -8.71
N LEU A 124 5.46 -6.34 -7.66
CA LEU A 124 6.23 -6.40 -6.42
C LEU A 124 6.31 -7.84 -5.96
N GLN A 125 7.46 -8.25 -5.44
CA GLN A 125 7.64 -9.60 -4.92
C GLN A 125 7.56 -9.64 -3.42
N LEU A 126 6.77 -10.58 -2.92
CA LEU A 126 6.62 -10.87 -1.50
C LEU A 126 6.98 -12.32 -1.25
N PHE A 127 7.80 -12.58 -0.23
CA PHE A 127 8.09 -13.92 0.25
C PHE A 127 8.28 -13.85 1.76
N LYS A 128 8.22 -15.00 2.42
CA LYS A 128 8.42 -15.11 3.86
C LYS A 128 9.47 -16.15 4.16
N LYS A 129 10.42 -15.77 5.01
CA LYS A 129 11.32 -16.69 5.72
C LYS A 129 10.98 -16.58 7.20
N ASP A 130 11.90 -16.11 8.03
CA ASP A 130 11.63 -15.75 9.42
C ASP A 130 10.80 -14.46 9.56
N SER A 131 10.80 -13.63 8.52
CA SER A 131 10.01 -12.40 8.42
C SER A 131 9.43 -12.28 7.01
N LEU A 132 8.41 -11.44 6.86
CA LEU A 132 7.89 -11.02 5.57
C LEU A 132 8.92 -10.10 4.88
N PHE A 133 9.19 -10.40 3.62
CA PHE A 133 10.05 -9.62 2.77
C PHE A 133 9.25 -8.96 1.67
N VAL A 134 9.56 -7.69 1.42
CA VAL A 134 9.19 -6.96 0.21
C VAL A 134 10.44 -6.91 -0.67
N LYS A 135 10.59 -7.94 -1.50
CA LYS A 135 11.84 -8.29 -2.19
C LYS A 135 13.05 -8.23 -1.24
N ASP A 136 13.94 -7.26 -1.39
CA ASP A 136 15.19 -7.15 -0.62
C ASP A 136 15.00 -6.41 0.71
N MET A 137 13.75 -6.06 1.07
CA MET A 137 13.41 -5.27 2.24
C MET A 137 12.74 -6.12 3.31
N VAL A 138 13.28 -6.10 4.52
CA VAL A 138 12.67 -6.73 5.69
C VAL A 138 11.51 -5.86 6.21
N VAL A 139 10.34 -6.46 6.37
CA VAL A 139 9.21 -5.86 7.10
C VAL A 139 9.53 -5.91 8.60
N VAL A 140 9.43 -4.77 9.28
CA VAL A 140 9.89 -4.64 10.67
C VAL A 140 8.78 -4.80 11.69
N LYS A 141 7.53 -4.62 11.28
CA LYS A 141 6.35 -4.94 12.10
C LYS A 141 5.23 -5.40 11.19
N GLU A 142 4.80 -6.63 11.36
CA GLU A 142 3.81 -7.26 10.48
C GLU A 142 2.41 -7.26 11.08
N ASN A 143 1.41 -7.38 10.21
CA ASN A 143 0.03 -7.76 10.55
C ASN A 143 -0.68 -6.82 11.54
N ILE A 144 -0.48 -5.51 11.39
CA ILE A 144 -1.25 -4.52 12.16
C ILE A 144 -2.65 -4.45 11.54
N ASN A 145 -3.62 -5.07 12.23
CA ASN A 145 -4.98 -5.19 11.74
C ASN A 145 -5.75 -3.86 11.80
N ALA A 146 -6.38 -3.51 10.69
CA ALA A 146 -7.34 -2.41 10.56
C ALA A 146 -8.69 -2.95 10.09
N ASN A 147 -9.75 -2.16 10.22
CA ASN A 147 -11.09 -2.58 9.78
C ASN A 147 -11.19 -2.79 8.25
N ASN A 148 -10.43 -2.03 7.48
CA ASN A 148 -10.43 -2.00 6.02
C ASN A 148 -9.11 -2.51 5.44
N GLY A 149 -8.26 -3.19 6.22
CA GLY A 149 -6.97 -3.66 5.72
C GLY A 149 -5.98 -4.12 6.78
N VAL A 150 -4.72 -4.20 6.35
CA VAL A 150 -3.57 -4.53 7.18
C VAL A 150 -2.43 -3.56 6.90
N ILE A 151 -1.66 -3.24 7.92
CA ILE A 151 -0.45 -2.42 7.81
C ILE A 151 0.77 -3.27 8.19
N HIS A 152 1.82 -3.12 7.40
CA HIS A 152 3.15 -3.67 7.63
C HIS A 152 4.15 -2.51 7.71
N HIS A 153 4.83 -2.30 8.83
CA HIS A 153 5.84 -1.24 8.91
C HIS A 153 7.11 -1.67 8.17
N ILE A 154 7.72 -0.73 7.46
CA ILE A 154 8.99 -0.94 6.74
C ILE A 154 10.00 0.16 7.10
N ASN A 155 11.30 -0.18 7.02
CA ASN A 155 12.41 0.72 7.35
C ASN A 155 13.13 1.31 6.13
N CYS A 156 12.46 1.35 4.97
CA CYS A 156 12.85 2.18 3.84
C CYS A 156 11.63 2.47 2.94
N LEU A 157 11.75 3.46 2.06
CA LEU A 157 10.72 3.72 1.05
C LEU A 157 10.87 2.72 -0.09
N MET A 158 9.76 2.25 -0.62
CA MET A 158 9.69 1.34 -1.76
C MET A 158 9.80 2.14 -3.07
N PHE A 159 11.01 2.28 -3.60
CA PHE A 159 11.19 2.74 -4.98
C PHE A 159 11.07 1.54 -5.91
N VAL A 160 9.93 1.40 -6.57
CA VAL A 160 9.71 0.31 -7.53
C VAL A 160 10.22 0.74 -8.90
N GLN A 161 11.22 0.02 -9.41
CA GLN A 161 11.95 0.33 -10.64
C GLN A 161 12.21 -0.91 -11.51
N PRO A 162 12.52 -0.76 -12.80
CA PRO A 162 13.03 -1.84 -13.62
C PRO A 162 14.33 -2.43 -13.03
N SER A 163 14.43 -3.75 -13.01
CA SER A 163 15.60 -4.42 -12.45
C SER A 163 16.85 -4.32 -13.31
N GLU A 164 16.68 -4.11 -14.62
CA GLU A 164 17.81 -3.88 -15.54
C GLU A 164 18.68 -2.69 -15.10
N ASP A 165 18.06 -1.73 -14.41
CA ASP A 165 18.70 -0.51 -13.90
C ASP A 165 19.33 -0.72 -12.50
N ASP A 166 19.08 -1.85 -11.82
CA ASP A 166 19.62 -2.14 -10.49
C ASP A 166 20.93 -2.93 -10.57
N TYR A 167 22.05 -2.22 -10.42
CA TYR A 167 23.39 -2.81 -10.47
C TYR A 167 23.67 -3.83 -9.36
N ARG A 168 22.84 -3.86 -8.30
CA ARG A 168 23.00 -4.77 -7.16
C ARG A 168 22.48 -6.17 -7.46
N LEU A 169 21.76 -6.34 -8.57
CA LEU A 169 21.21 -7.61 -9.02
C LEU A 169 22.13 -8.30 -10.02
N THR A 170 22.23 -9.63 -9.90
CA THR A 170 22.86 -10.47 -10.92
C THR A 170 22.04 -10.50 -12.21
N GLU A 171 22.67 -10.83 -13.33
CA GLU A 171 21.97 -10.99 -14.62
C GLU A 171 20.83 -12.02 -14.57
N SER A 172 20.98 -13.08 -13.77
CA SER A 172 19.89 -14.04 -13.55
C SER A 172 18.73 -13.42 -12.77
N GLN A 173 19.01 -12.62 -11.75
CA GLN A 173 17.97 -11.93 -10.99
C GLN A 173 17.25 -10.89 -11.84
N LYS A 174 17.97 -10.14 -12.69
CA LYS A 174 17.37 -9.18 -13.62
C LYS A 174 16.43 -9.86 -14.62
N ARG A 175 16.83 -11.01 -15.18
CA ARG A 175 15.97 -11.80 -16.10
C ARG A 175 14.74 -12.37 -15.40
N ASN A 176 14.90 -12.87 -14.19
CA ASN A 176 13.80 -13.50 -13.45
C ASN A 176 12.83 -12.46 -12.86
N PHE A 177 13.31 -11.26 -12.56
CA PHE A 177 12.56 -10.20 -11.92
C PHE A 177 12.68 -8.94 -12.76
N PRO A 178 11.79 -8.65 -13.71
CA PRO A 178 11.91 -7.46 -14.55
C PRO A 178 11.75 -6.15 -13.76
N ILE A 179 11.16 -6.21 -12.57
CA ILE A 179 10.93 -5.07 -11.67
C ILE A 179 11.41 -5.42 -10.25
N THR A 180 11.90 -4.41 -9.53
CA THR A 180 12.48 -4.51 -8.19
C THR A 180 12.04 -3.36 -7.29
N SER A 181 11.97 -3.60 -5.97
CA SER A 181 11.81 -2.55 -4.97
C SER A 181 13.13 -2.26 -4.27
N CYS A 182 13.50 -0.97 -4.17
CA CYS A 182 14.79 -0.54 -3.65
C CYS A 182 14.60 0.51 -2.56
N CYS A 183 15.45 0.46 -1.53
CA CYS A 183 15.42 1.43 -0.43
C CYS A 183 16.01 2.81 -0.78
N MET A 184 16.82 2.92 -1.85
CA MET A 184 17.56 4.13 -2.28
C MET A 184 18.25 4.87 -1.13
N ARG A 185 19.32 4.28 -0.59
CA ARG A 185 20.03 4.81 0.59
C ARG A 185 21.25 5.65 0.24
N THR A 186 21.66 5.71 -1.02
CA THR A 186 22.83 6.48 -1.47
C THR A 186 22.47 7.44 -2.60
N ASP A 187 23.20 8.57 -2.69
CA ASP A 187 23.00 9.54 -3.77
C ASP A 187 23.20 8.92 -5.15
N THR A 188 24.10 7.95 -5.27
CA THR A 188 24.33 7.20 -6.51
C THR A 188 23.08 6.44 -6.94
N GLU A 189 22.50 5.65 -6.03
CA GLU A 189 21.26 4.90 -6.30
C GLU A 189 20.11 5.85 -6.71
N VAL A 190 19.97 6.98 -6.02
CA VAL A 190 18.95 7.99 -6.37
C VAL A 190 19.20 8.60 -7.75
N LYS A 191 20.44 8.95 -8.07
CA LYS A 191 20.80 9.54 -9.37
C LYS A 191 20.56 8.59 -10.52
N GLU A 192 20.99 7.33 -10.38
CA GLU A 192 20.78 6.28 -11.37
C GLU A 192 19.29 6.05 -11.63
N TRP A 193 18.50 6.01 -10.57
CA TRP A 193 17.06 5.86 -10.68
C TRP A 193 16.35 7.08 -11.29
N ILE A 194 16.76 8.31 -10.92
CA ILE A 194 16.19 9.52 -11.55
C ILE A 194 16.50 9.53 -13.06
N LYS A 195 17.69 9.06 -13.45
CA LYS A 195 18.08 8.94 -14.86
C LYS A 195 17.18 7.95 -15.59
N SER A 196 17.01 6.74 -15.07
CA SER A 196 16.17 5.72 -15.70
C SER A 196 14.69 6.12 -15.76
N ALA A 197 14.19 6.82 -14.73
CA ALA A 197 12.82 7.32 -14.71
C ALA A 197 12.56 8.39 -15.79
N LYS A 198 13.53 9.26 -16.10
CA LYS A 198 13.38 10.31 -17.13
C LYS A 198 13.43 9.80 -18.56
N GLU A 199 14.04 8.63 -18.79
CA GLU A 199 14.15 8.04 -20.13
C GLU A 199 12.89 7.22 -20.50
N LYS A 200 12.00 6.99 -19.52
CA LYS A 200 10.83 6.10 -19.64
C LYS A 200 9.48 6.83 -19.50
N PHE A 201 9.48 8.15 -19.30
CA PHE A 201 8.30 9.04 -19.27
C PHE A 201 8.59 10.32 -20.07
#